data_AF-A0A1T3W1L6-F1
#
_entry.id   AF-A0A1T3W1L6-F1
#
_cell.length_a   1.000
_cell.length_b   1.000
_cell.length_c   1.000
_cell.angle_alpha   90.00
_cell.angle_beta   90.00
_cell.angle_gamma   90.00
#
_symmetry.space_group_name_H-M   'P 1'
#
loop_
_entity.id
_entity.type
_entity.pdbx_description
1 polymer ?
#
loop_
_entity_poly.entity_id
_entity_poly.type
_entity_poly.pdbx_seq_one_letter_code
_entity_poly.pdbx_strand_id
1 'polypeptide(L)' 'MRRWLRRGASAVLTTLVLGSLVSAPPAAAFSRPGLPIEQLDIPSASMGRNIRVTFQGGGPHAV' A
#
# COMPACT_ATOMS: atom_id res chain seq x y z
N MET A 1 0.39 -5.15 -45.56
CA MET A 1 0.23 -3.84 -44.86
C MET A 1 -0.79 -3.88 -43.72
N ARG A 2 -2.03 -4.35 -43.91
CA ARG A 2 -3.07 -4.43 -42.83
C ARG A 2 -2.63 -5.12 -41.52
N ARG A 3 -1.82 -6.18 -41.58
CA ARG A 3 -1.32 -6.89 -40.39
C ARG A 3 -0.33 -6.06 -39.55
N TRP A 4 0.44 -5.19 -40.20
CA TRP A 4 1.37 -4.27 -39.53
C TRP A 4 0.61 -3.12 -38.85
N LEU A 5 -0.42 -2.57 -39.50
CA LEU A 5 -1.31 -1.58 -38.86
C LEU A 5 -2.01 -2.14 -37.62
N ARG A 6 -2.54 -3.38 -37.67
CA ARG A 6 -3.22 -3.98 -36.51
C ARG A 6 -2.27 -4.24 -35.34
N ARG A 7 -1.02 -4.63 -35.62
CA ARG A 7 0.02 -4.81 -34.60
C ARG A 7 0.43 -3.49 -33.97
N GLY A 8 0.61 -2.44 -34.78
CA GLY A 8 0.88 -1.09 -34.29
C GLY A 8 -0.24 -0.56 -33.39
N ALA A 9 -1.50 -0.69 -33.82
CA ALA A 9 -2.66 -0.29 -33.03
C ALA A 9 -2.75 -1.05 -31.69
N SER A 10 -2.50 -2.37 -31.71
CA SER A 10 -2.48 -3.19 -30.49
C SER A 10 -1.38 -2.76 -29.52
N ALA A 11 -0.18 -2.44 -30.02
CA ALA A 11 0.93 -1.98 -29.20
C ALA A 11 0.64 -0.62 -28.55
N VAL A 12 0.05 0.31 -29.31
CA VAL A 12 -0.38 1.62 -28.79
C VAL A 12 -1.47 1.45 -27.71
N LEU A 13 -2.45 0.57 -27.94
CA LEU A 13 -3.50 0.35 -26.96
C LEU A 13 -2.95 -0.25 -25.65
N THR A 14 -2.02 -1.21 -25.77
CA THR A 14 -1.42 -1.89 -24.62
C THR A 14 -0.57 -0.93 -23.79
N THR A 15 0.23 -0.08 -24.43
CA THR A 15 1.04 0.93 -23.74
C THR A 15 0.18 1.98 -23.04
N LEU A 16 -0.92 2.41 -23.66
CA LEU A 16 -1.87 3.34 -23.05
C LEU A 16 -2.54 2.74 -21.80
N VAL A 17 -3.00 1.48 -21.90
CA VAL A 17 -3.67 0.78 -20.78
C VAL A 17 -2.68 0.49 -19.65
N LEU A 18 -1.47 0.02 -19.93
CA LEU A 18 -0.48 -0.22 -18.88
C LEU A 18 0.00 1.08 -18.24
N GLY A 19 0.13 2.14 -19.03
CA GLY A 19 0.50 3.47 -18.54
C GLY A 19 -0.55 4.09 -17.61
N SER A 20 -1.83 3.75 -17.77
CA SER A 20 -2.88 4.28 -16.87
C SER A 20 -2.98 3.55 -15.53
N LEU A 21 -2.45 2.33 -15.42
CA LEU A 21 -2.51 1.51 -14.20
C LEU A 21 -1.47 1.92 -13.13
N VAL A 22 -0.50 2.78 -13.46
CA VAL A 22 0.58 3.15 -12.54
C VAL A 22 0.22 4.22 -11.51
N SER A 23 -0.97 4.82 -11.62
CA SER A 23 -1.43 5.85 -10.67
C SER A 23 -2.34 5.23 -9.60
N ALA A 24 -1.72 4.66 -8.56
CA ALA A 24 -2.43 4.41 -7.32
C ALA A 24 -2.42 5.70 -6.48
N PRO A 25 -3.57 6.17 -5.96
CA PRO A 25 -3.56 7.30 -5.03
C PRO A 25 -2.69 6.94 -3.82
N PRO A 26 -1.83 7.87 -3.34
CA PRO A 26 -1.01 7.61 -2.16
C PRO A 26 -1.92 7.31 -0.96
N ALA A 27 -1.63 6.22 -0.25
CA ALA A 27 -2.36 5.86 0.96
C ALA A 27 -2.09 6.90 2.06
N ALA A 28 -3.04 7.81 2.29
CA ALA A 28 -2.92 8.88 3.26
C ALA A 28 -3.34 8.47 4.70
N ALA A 29 -3.52 7.17 4.96
CA ALA A 29 -3.98 6.65 6.24
C ALA A 29 -2.87 6.49 7.29
N PHE A 30 -1.62 6.84 6.96
CA PHE A 30 -0.52 6.79 7.92
C PHE A 30 -0.65 7.91 8.97
N SER A 31 -0.16 7.62 10.18
CA SER A 31 -0.04 8.62 11.24
C SER A 31 0.85 9.79 10.78
N ARG A 32 0.59 10.99 11.32
CA ARG A 32 1.37 12.18 10.93
C ARG A 32 2.83 12.01 11.35
N PRO A 33 3.79 12.52 10.56
CA PRO A 33 5.18 12.55 10.98
C PRO A 33 5.35 13.25 12.34
N GLY A 34 6.15 12.68 13.23
CA GLY A 34 6.46 13.25 14.55
C GLY A 34 5.58 12.78 15.73
N LEU A 35 4.59 11.91 15.50
CA LEU A 35 3.90 11.23 16.61
C LEU A 35 4.79 10.12 17.19
N PRO A 36 4.83 9.95 18.53
CA PRO A 36 5.60 8.88 19.19
C PRO A 36 4.84 7.55 19.06
N ILE A 37 4.79 7.01 17.84
CA ILE A 37 4.18 5.72 17.55
C ILE A 37 5.23 4.60 17.63
N GLU A 38 4.83 3.47 18.20
CA GLU A 38 5.61 2.25 18.29
C GLU A 38 5.01 1.19 17.37
N GLN A 39 5.84 0.47 16.63
CA GLN A 39 5.42 -0.66 15.83
C GLN A 39 5.86 -1.94 16.52
N LEU A 40 4.90 -2.67 17.08
CA LEU A 40 5.13 -3.85 17.89
C LEU A 40 4.65 -5.10 17.16
N ASP A 41 5.42 -6.17 17.23
CA ASP A 41 5.00 -7.50 16.79
C ASP A 41 4.64 -8.33 18.03
N ILE A 42 3.34 -8.49 18.28
CA ILE A 42 2.83 -9.17 19.48
C ILE A 42 2.49 -10.62 19.12
N PRO A 43 3.05 -11.63 19.80
CA PRO A 43 2.70 -13.02 19.55
C PRO A 43 1.25 -13.28 19.96
N SER A 44 0.44 -13.80 19.05
CA SER A 44 -0.94 -14.19 19.31
C SER A 44 -1.08 -15.70 19.39
N ALA A 45 -1.31 -16.22 20.59
CA ALA A 45 -1.46 -17.65 20.84
C ALA A 45 -2.69 -18.25 20.14
N SER A 46 -3.81 -17.52 20.12
CA SER A 46 -5.05 -17.97 19.46
C SER A 46 -4.95 -17.99 17.93
N MET A 47 -4.07 -17.15 17.37
CA MET A 47 -3.90 -17.02 15.91
C MET A 47 -2.63 -17.68 15.39
N GLY A 48 -1.79 -18.25 16.26
CA GLY A 48 -0.55 -18.95 15.92
C GLY A 48 0.47 -18.10 15.16
N ARG A 49 0.42 -16.76 15.30
CA ARG A 49 1.29 -15.84 14.56
C ARG A 49 1.52 -14.53 15.31
N ASN A 50 2.53 -13.78 14.88
CA ASN A 50 2.73 -12.41 15.34
C ASN A 50 1.74 -11.46 14.65
N ILE A 51 1.25 -10.49 15.41
CA ILE A 51 0.35 -9.44 14.95
C ILE A 51 1.08 -8.10 15.08
N ARG A 52 1.18 -7.38 13.95
CA ARG A 52 1.74 -6.03 13.91
C ARG A 52 0.71 -5.04 14.47
N VAL A 53 1.10 -4.29 15.50
CA VAL A 53 0.28 -3.27 16.17
C VAL A 53 1.04 -1.94 16.17
N THR A 54 0.37 -0.86 15.78
CA THR A 54 0.85 0.51 15.94
C THR A 54 0.28 1.08 17.23
N PHE A 55 1.13 1.33 18.23
CA PHE A 55 0.73 1.83 19.54
C PHE A 55 1.18 3.28 19.73
N GLN A 56 0.34 4.11 20.33
CA GLN A 56 0.71 5.45 20.78
C GLN A 56 0.36 5.57 22.26
N GLY A 57 1.35 5.78 23.11
CA GLY A 57 1.14 5.96 24.54
C GLY A 57 0.31 7.21 24.84
N GLY A 58 -0.63 7.11 25.78
CA GLY A 58 -1.52 8.21 26.18
C GLY A 58 -0.93 9.22 27.18
N GLY A 59 0.30 9.02 27.66
CA GLY A 59 0.95 9.85 28.69
C GLY A 59 0.89 9.26 30.11
N PRO A 60 1.40 9.97 31.13
CA PRO A 60 1.34 9.52 32.52
C PRO A 60 -0.13 9.36 32.94
N HIS A 61 -0.46 8.20 33.52
CA HIS A 61 -1.83 7.71 33.83
C HIS A 61 -2.66 7.21 32.64
N ALA A 62 -2.03 6.81 31.54
CA ALA A 62 -2.70 5.98 30.53
C ALA A 62 -2.83 4.52 31.01
N VAL A 63 -3.59 4.26 32.08
CA VAL A 63 -4.05 2.93 32.51
C VAL A 63 -5.43 3.03 33.17
#